data_AF-A0A2N5CGI2-F1
#
_entry.id   AF-A0A2N5CGI2-F1
#
_cell.length_a   1.000
_cell.length_b   1.000
_cell.length_c   1.000
_cell.angle_alpha   90.00
_cell.angle_beta   90.00
_cell.angle_gamma   90.00
#
_symmetry.space_group_name_H-M   'P 1'
#
loop_
_entity.id
_entity.type
_entity.pdbx_description
1 polymer ?
#
loop_
_entity_poly.entity_id
_entity_poly.type
_entity_poly.pdbx_seq_one_letter_code
_entity_poly.pdbx_strand_id
1 'polypeptide(L)'
;MREPDGGKTAILAEAGGISGRGDVARRGSQAWTEWLVPGAGTTLGDIAVLAAARTPHQQVEIGENAHFGRIFRLDGRVMSTEADAYIQHELMTVPMAAVHGSPRSALVVGGGDGGSAFELLRIPTMREVVVAELDAEVVRLAREWLPGIHRGALDEPGDPRLHLAIGDGLGLMEAFARAGRQFDLIVYDLTEADDNSPAAALFSPHGLQTARRCLTAGGAMSLHLGPPCHRPEAARLLLSRLRQVFRNVAPLATFVPAYGALWGIALASDALDVAAHPPDRIAARLQQWKLDGALRAYHAGLHPALFNHPRHLQAIFDSAGRPA
;
A
#
# COMPACT_ATOMS: atom_id res chain seq x y z
N MET A 1 2.87 27.42 -0.12
CA MET A 1 2.12 26.27 -0.65
C MET A 1 1.44 26.71 -1.92
N ARG A 2 1.81 26.18 -3.09
CA ARG A 2 0.96 26.31 -4.28
C ARG A 2 0.16 25.03 -4.39
N GLU A 3 -1.15 25.17 -4.62
CA GLU A 3 -1.98 24.05 -5.03
C GLU A 3 -1.44 23.53 -6.38
N PRO A 4 -1.39 22.20 -6.60
CA PRO A 4 -1.01 21.69 -7.89
C PRO A 4 -2.22 21.76 -8.82
N ASP A 5 -2.18 22.66 -9.80
CA ASP A 5 -2.80 22.43 -11.12
C ASP A 5 -1.96 21.36 -11.88
N GLY A 6 -1.77 20.19 -11.26
CA GLY A 6 -0.87 19.15 -11.76
C GLY A 6 0.64 19.44 -11.62
N GLY A 7 1.04 20.45 -10.85
CA GLY A 7 2.44 20.87 -10.68
C GLY A 7 3.08 20.40 -9.37
N LYS A 8 3.93 19.36 -9.46
CA LYS A 8 4.79 18.80 -8.39
C LYS A 8 5.38 19.87 -7.46
N THR A 9 5.10 19.81 -6.16
CA THR A 9 5.93 20.50 -5.15
C THR A 9 7.18 19.65 -4.88
N ALA A 10 8.01 19.46 -5.92
CA ALA A 10 9.28 18.75 -5.81
C ALA A 10 10.35 19.75 -5.35
N ILE A 11 11.06 19.42 -4.28
CA ILE A 11 12.09 20.28 -3.68
C ILE A 11 13.39 20.31 -4.52
N LEU A 12 13.51 19.44 -5.52
CA LEU A 12 14.74 19.23 -6.30
C LEU A 12 14.59 19.52 -7.79
N ALA A 13 14.22 20.75 -8.15
CA ALA A 13 14.48 21.23 -9.51
C ALA A 13 15.92 21.78 -9.69
N GLU A 14 16.70 22.09 -8.64
CA GLU A 14 17.92 22.92 -8.82
C GLU A 14 19.21 22.51 -8.08
N ALA A 15 19.36 21.35 -7.44
CA ALA A 15 20.56 21.15 -6.59
C ALA A 15 21.25 19.77 -6.59
N GLY A 16 21.03 18.89 -7.56
CA GLY A 16 21.64 17.55 -7.54
C GLY A 16 21.11 16.69 -6.38
N GLY A 17 21.17 15.37 -6.52
CA GLY A 17 20.66 14.45 -5.50
C GLY A 17 21.34 14.63 -4.14
N ILE A 18 20.58 14.52 -3.06
CA ILE A 18 21.14 14.48 -1.70
C ILE A 18 21.44 13.01 -1.41
N SER A 19 22.72 12.66 -1.43
CA SER A 19 23.19 11.32 -1.04
C SER A 19 24.13 11.46 0.16
N GLY A 20 23.65 11.05 1.34
CA GLY A 20 24.45 10.92 2.55
C GLY A 20 24.04 11.81 3.72
N ARG A 21 24.33 11.33 4.93
CA ARG A 21 24.00 11.94 6.23
C ARG A 21 24.58 13.35 6.47
N GLY A 22 25.51 13.81 5.63
CA GLY A 22 26.27 15.05 5.82
C GLY A 22 25.59 16.34 5.35
N ASP A 23 24.61 16.29 4.45
CA ASP A 23 24.00 17.47 3.81
C ASP A 23 22.66 17.92 4.44
N VAL A 24 22.17 17.18 5.45
CA VAL A 24 20.88 17.40 6.14
C VAL A 24 20.79 18.79 6.79
N ALA A 25 21.93 19.37 7.19
CA ALA A 25 21.99 20.61 7.96
C ALA A 25 21.74 21.90 7.17
N ARG A 26 21.61 21.85 5.83
CA ARG A 26 21.63 23.06 4.98
C ARG A 26 20.27 23.65 4.59
N ARG A 27 19.16 22.98 4.89
CA ARG A 27 17.82 23.49 4.53
C ARG A 27 16.97 23.47 5.79
N GLY A 28 16.59 24.65 6.28
CA GLY A 28 15.74 24.79 7.47
C GLY A 28 14.45 23.97 7.39
N SER A 29 13.74 23.88 8.52
CA SER A 29 12.46 23.18 8.66
C SER A 29 11.53 23.42 7.46
N GLN A 30 11.08 22.33 6.84
CA GLN A 30 10.13 22.36 5.72
C GLN A 30 8.72 21.95 6.16
N ALA A 31 7.75 22.27 5.32
CA ALA A 31 6.40 21.75 5.43
C ALA A 31 6.06 20.94 4.18
N TRP A 32 5.54 19.73 4.38
CA TRP A 32 5.10 18.83 3.32
C TRP A 32 3.58 18.66 3.39
N THR A 33 2.90 18.80 2.26
CA THR A 33 1.44 18.67 2.19
C THR A 33 1.08 17.43 1.39
N GLU A 34 0.30 16.54 2.00
CA GLU A 34 -0.43 15.48 1.31
C GLU A 34 -1.74 16.05 0.79
N TRP A 35 -1.86 16.18 -0.54
CA TRP A 35 -3.03 16.75 -1.19
C TRP A 35 -4.06 15.68 -1.51
N LEU A 36 -5.22 15.76 -0.85
CA LEU A 36 -6.35 14.87 -1.07
C LEU A 36 -7.13 15.31 -2.31
N VAL A 37 -7.37 16.61 -2.47
CA VAL A 37 -7.98 17.24 -3.66
C VAL A 37 -7.49 18.70 -3.76
N PRO A 38 -7.65 19.40 -4.89
CA PRO A 38 -7.46 20.86 -4.93
C PRO A 38 -8.25 21.53 -3.79
N GLY A 39 -7.61 22.45 -3.06
CA GLY A 39 -8.21 23.11 -1.89
C GLY A 39 -8.22 22.32 -0.58
N ALA A 40 -7.85 21.03 -0.55
CA ALA A 40 -7.83 20.25 0.69
C ALA A 40 -6.67 19.25 0.78
N GLY A 41 -5.94 19.33 1.90
CA GLY A 41 -4.83 18.44 2.19
C GLY A 41 -4.36 18.55 3.63
N THR A 42 -3.45 17.66 4.01
CA THR A 42 -2.87 17.59 5.36
C THR A 42 -1.42 18.03 5.30
N THR A 43 -1.02 18.98 6.13
CA THR A 43 0.35 19.50 6.14
C THR A 43 1.11 19.00 7.36
N LEU A 44 2.25 18.36 7.11
CA LEU A 44 3.23 17.94 8.10
C LEU A 44 4.32 19.02 8.14
N GLY A 45 4.47 19.66 9.30
CA GLY A 45 5.51 20.67 9.54
C GLY A 45 6.81 20.07 10.07
N ASP A 46 7.81 20.94 10.22
CA ASP A 46 9.09 20.63 10.88
C ASP A 46 9.85 19.46 10.27
N ILE A 47 9.79 19.36 8.95
CA ILE A 47 10.45 18.29 8.21
C ILE A 47 11.91 18.63 7.97
N ALA A 48 12.80 17.80 8.51
CA ALA A 48 14.18 17.70 8.08
C ALA A 48 14.28 16.72 6.90
N VAL A 49 14.79 17.18 5.75
CA VAL A 49 14.98 16.31 4.57
C VAL A 49 16.30 15.56 4.68
N LEU A 50 16.25 14.24 4.56
CA LEU A 50 17.36 13.33 4.87
C LEU A 50 17.99 12.77 3.60
N ALA A 51 17.14 12.41 2.64
CA ALA A 51 17.54 11.88 1.36
C ALA A 51 16.51 12.27 0.31
N ALA A 52 16.98 12.51 -0.91
CA ALA A 52 16.09 12.73 -2.03
C ALA A 52 16.79 12.45 -3.35
N ALA A 53 16.08 11.77 -4.25
CA ALA A 53 16.58 11.33 -5.54
C ALA A 53 15.52 11.54 -6.62
N ARG A 54 15.94 11.97 -7.82
CA ARG A 54 15.09 12.00 -9.01
C ARG A 54 15.49 10.83 -9.90
N THR A 55 14.57 9.88 -10.08
CA THR A 55 14.77 8.69 -10.89
C THR A 55 14.10 8.87 -12.26
N PRO A 56 14.32 7.96 -13.22
CA PRO A 56 13.54 7.95 -14.47
C PRO A 56 12.03 7.80 -14.24
N HIS A 57 11.61 7.31 -13.07
CA HIS A 57 10.21 7.03 -12.76
C HIS A 57 9.56 8.16 -11.98
N GLN A 58 10.23 8.70 -10.97
CA GLN A 58 9.61 9.59 -9.98
C GLN A 58 10.63 10.40 -9.15
N GLN A 59 10.12 11.38 -8.42
CA GLN A 59 10.85 12.00 -7.31
C GLN A 59 10.68 11.16 -6.04
N VAL A 60 11.78 10.74 -5.42
CA VAL A 60 11.80 10.00 -4.15
C VAL A 60 12.35 10.93 -3.07
N GLU A 61 11.66 11.05 -1.93
CA GLU A 61 12.05 11.92 -0.82
C GLU A 61 11.86 11.20 0.52
N ILE A 62 12.85 11.31 1.41
CA ILE A 62 12.78 10.84 2.79
C ILE A 62 13.05 12.01 3.72
N GLY A 63 12.14 12.22 4.67
CA GLY A 63 12.23 13.26 5.67
C GLY A 63 11.96 12.72 7.06
N GLU A 64 12.08 13.57 8.07
CA GLU A 64 11.76 13.24 9.45
C GLU A 64 11.18 14.44 10.19
N ASN A 65 10.24 14.18 11.08
CA ASN A 65 9.88 15.11 12.15
C ASN A 65 9.61 14.36 13.46
N ALA A 66 9.43 15.11 14.54
CA ALA A 66 9.28 14.55 15.88
C ALA A 66 7.98 13.75 16.08
N HIS A 67 6.94 14.01 15.29
CA HIS A 67 5.63 13.38 15.47
C HIS A 67 5.47 12.09 14.68
N PHE A 68 5.87 12.09 13.41
CA PHE A 68 5.67 10.98 12.48
C PHE A 68 6.90 10.08 12.30
N GLY A 69 8.07 10.48 12.84
CA GLY A 69 9.33 9.78 12.60
C GLY A 69 9.77 9.97 11.14
N ARG A 70 10.34 8.93 10.53
CA ARG A 70 10.67 8.95 9.09
C ARG A 70 9.40 9.00 8.24
N ILE A 71 9.43 9.83 7.22
CA ILE A 71 8.33 10.09 6.28
C ILE A 71 8.85 9.83 4.87
N PHE A 72 8.17 8.94 4.15
CA PHE A 72 8.48 8.57 2.78
C PHE A 72 7.51 9.27 1.82
N ARG A 73 8.05 9.93 0.78
CA ARG A 73 7.28 10.59 -0.28
C ARG A 73 7.71 10.18 -1.67
N LEU A 74 6.72 10.09 -2.57
CA LEU A 74 6.89 9.90 -4.01
C LEU A 74 6.15 11.00 -4.76
N ASP A 75 6.86 11.73 -5.64
CA ASP A 75 6.31 12.82 -6.44
C ASP A 75 5.52 13.86 -5.62
N GLY A 76 5.94 14.07 -4.38
CA GLY A 76 5.32 14.99 -3.44
C GLY A 76 4.09 14.42 -2.70
N ARG A 77 3.73 13.15 -2.90
CA ARG A 77 2.69 12.45 -2.11
C ARG A 77 3.33 11.69 -0.95
N VAL A 78 2.73 11.75 0.23
CA VAL A 78 3.13 10.95 1.38
C VAL A 78 2.68 9.51 1.15
N MET A 79 3.63 8.58 1.23
CA MET A 79 3.42 7.16 1.00
C MET A 79 3.29 6.38 2.30
N SER A 80 4.12 6.70 3.28
CA SER A 80 4.09 6.05 4.58
C SER A 80 4.90 6.85 5.60
N THR A 81 4.57 6.69 6.88
CA THR A 81 5.36 7.24 8.00
C THR A 81 5.62 6.15 9.04
N GLU A 82 6.73 6.22 9.76
CA GLU A 82 7.03 5.23 10.81
C GLU A 82 5.95 5.19 11.91
N ALA A 83 5.33 6.33 12.19
CA ALA A 83 4.30 6.41 13.22
C ALA A 83 3.04 5.59 12.88
N ASP A 84 2.64 5.53 11.61
CA ASP A 84 1.33 5.01 11.20
C ASP A 84 1.28 4.04 10.01
N ALA A 85 2.42 3.71 9.37
CA ALA A 85 2.49 2.78 8.24
C ALA A 85 1.87 1.41 8.56
N TYR A 86 2.00 0.95 9.82
CA TYR A 86 1.40 -0.30 10.29
C TYR A 86 -0.11 -0.38 10.04
N ILE A 87 -0.83 0.76 10.03
CA ILE A 87 -2.28 0.78 9.82
C ILE A 87 -2.62 0.22 8.44
N GLN A 88 -1.97 0.73 7.41
CA GLN A 88 -2.25 0.33 6.04
C GLN A 88 -1.69 -1.07 5.77
N HIS A 89 -0.44 -1.33 6.15
CA HIS A 89 0.20 -2.62 5.89
C HIS A 89 -0.49 -3.79 6.61
N GLU A 90 -0.89 -3.64 7.88
CA GLU A 90 -1.64 -4.70 8.57
C GLU A 90 -3.01 -4.94 7.92
N LEU A 91 -3.75 -3.88 7.57
CA LEU A 91 -5.10 -4.00 7.02
C LEU A 91 -5.14 -4.47 5.57
N MET A 92 -4.07 -4.25 4.81
CA MET A 92 -3.92 -4.79 3.46
C MET A 92 -3.50 -6.25 3.46
N THR A 93 -2.84 -6.75 4.50
CA THR A 93 -2.24 -8.09 4.46
C THR A 93 -2.98 -9.08 5.37
N VAL A 94 -3.16 -8.74 6.64
CA VAL A 94 -3.54 -9.67 7.70
C VAL A 94 -4.99 -10.17 7.58
N PRO A 95 -6.01 -9.34 7.26
CA PRO A 95 -7.38 -9.84 7.11
C PRO A 95 -7.49 -10.94 6.07
N MET A 96 -6.92 -10.75 4.87
CA MET A 96 -6.95 -11.78 3.82
C MET A 96 -6.14 -13.01 4.19
N ALA A 97 -4.94 -12.81 4.77
CA ALA A 97 -4.12 -13.92 5.22
C ALA A 97 -4.85 -14.78 6.25
N ALA A 98 -5.48 -14.17 7.25
CA ALA A 98 -6.18 -14.88 8.32
C ALA A 98 -7.37 -15.68 7.79
N VAL A 99 -8.11 -15.13 6.81
CA VAL A 99 -9.24 -15.79 6.15
C VAL A 99 -8.78 -16.92 5.22
N HIS A 100 -7.70 -16.71 4.45
CA HIS A 100 -7.06 -17.76 3.66
C HIS A 100 -6.56 -18.91 4.55
N GLY A 101 -5.99 -18.54 5.70
CA GLY A 101 -5.68 -19.44 6.80
C GLY A 101 -4.32 -20.13 6.74
N SER A 102 -3.84 -20.48 5.55
CA SER A 102 -2.48 -21.01 5.41
C SER A 102 -1.78 -20.54 4.14
N PRO A 103 -1.67 -19.21 3.91
CA PRO A 103 -0.99 -18.70 2.72
C PRO A 103 0.50 -19.05 2.78
N ARG A 104 1.06 -19.44 1.64
CA ARG A 104 2.47 -19.85 1.49
C ARG A 104 3.25 -18.96 0.54
N SER A 105 2.59 -18.30 -0.40
CA SER A 105 3.22 -17.39 -1.34
C SER A 105 2.46 -16.08 -1.44
N ALA A 106 3.20 -14.97 -1.51
CA ALA A 106 2.62 -13.65 -1.73
C ALA A 106 3.38 -12.86 -2.79
N LEU A 107 2.66 -12.04 -3.55
CA LEU A 107 3.22 -11.03 -4.46
C LEU A 107 2.79 -9.65 -3.98
N VAL A 108 3.75 -8.78 -3.68
CA VAL A 108 3.56 -7.35 -3.45
C VAL A 108 3.94 -6.63 -4.74
N VAL A 109 3.01 -5.90 -5.35
CA VAL A 109 3.27 -5.07 -6.53
C VAL A 109 3.41 -3.63 -6.03
N GLY A 110 4.56 -3.02 -6.30
CA GLY A 110 5.04 -1.85 -5.54
C GLY A 110 5.63 -2.30 -4.20
N GLY A 111 5.31 -1.58 -3.12
CA GLY A 111 5.72 -1.94 -1.76
C GLY A 111 7.23 -1.88 -1.52
N GLY A 112 7.96 -1.05 -2.29
CA GLY A 112 9.40 -0.86 -2.14
C GLY A 112 9.84 -0.30 -0.78
N ASP A 113 8.92 0.21 0.05
CA ASP A 113 9.18 0.60 1.44
C ASP A 113 9.31 -0.61 2.39
N GLY A 114 8.91 -1.80 1.93
CA GLY A 114 9.03 -3.09 2.63
C GLY A 114 7.99 -3.34 3.71
N GLY A 115 7.02 -2.45 3.92
CA GLY A 115 6.05 -2.59 5.00
C GLY A 115 5.06 -3.74 4.80
N SER A 116 4.49 -3.86 3.61
CA SER A 116 3.64 -5.01 3.25
C SER A 116 4.40 -6.34 3.31
N ALA A 117 5.67 -6.34 2.87
CA ALA A 117 6.52 -7.53 2.94
C ALA A 117 6.80 -7.95 4.38
N PHE A 118 7.09 -6.98 5.27
CA PHE A 118 7.25 -7.24 6.70
C PHE A 118 6.04 -7.94 7.30
N GLU A 119 4.83 -7.43 7.06
CA GLU A 119 3.61 -8.04 7.62
C GLU A 119 3.37 -9.46 7.09
N LEU A 120 3.64 -9.70 5.81
CA LEU A 120 3.52 -11.03 5.20
C LEU A 120 4.54 -12.03 5.76
N LEU A 121 5.78 -11.60 6.00
CA LEU A 121 6.85 -12.46 6.52
C LEU A 121 6.64 -12.89 7.98
N ARG A 122 5.80 -12.15 8.73
CA ARG A 122 5.38 -12.52 10.09
C ARG A 122 4.44 -13.73 10.10
N ILE A 123 3.81 -14.07 8.97
CA ILE A 123 2.90 -15.22 8.88
C ILE A 123 3.72 -16.53 8.85
N PRO A 124 3.55 -17.44 9.82
CA PRO A 124 4.41 -18.63 9.93
C PRO A 124 4.35 -19.60 8.75
N THR A 125 3.22 -19.63 8.02
CA THR A 125 3.07 -20.49 6.85
C THR A 125 3.69 -19.91 5.58
N MET A 126 4.09 -18.64 5.60
CA MET A 126 4.67 -17.94 4.46
C MET A 126 6.04 -18.53 4.12
N ARG A 127 6.19 -18.97 2.87
CA ARG A 127 7.42 -19.54 2.31
C ARG A 127 8.10 -18.60 1.33
N GLU A 128 7.33 -17.73 0.69
CA GLU A 128 7.83 -16.83 -0.34
C GLU A 128 7.04 -15.52 -0.33
N VAL A 129 7.74 -14.39 -0.36
CA VAL A 129 7.20 -13.06 -0.64
C VAL A 129 8.01 -12.47 -1.79
N VAL A 130 7.35 -12.17 -2.90
CA VAL A 130 7.95 -11.45 -4.02
C VAL A 130 7.53 -10.00 -3.93
N VAL A 131 8.47 -9.07 -3.95
CA VAL A 131 8.21 -7.63 -4.07
C VAL A 131 8.60 -7.20 -5.48
N ALA A 132 7.60 -6.88 -6.30
CA ALA A 132 7.74 -6.39 -7.67
C ALA A 132 7.74 -4.85 -7.65
N GLU A 133 8.92 -4.26 -7.51
CA GLU A 133 9.11 -2.81 -7.40
C GLU A 133 9.64 -2.25 -8.73
N LEU A 134 9.06 -1.15 -9.20
CA LEU A 134 9.46 -0.50 -10.44
C LEU A 134 10.83 0.17 -10.29
N ASP A 135 11.07 0.80 -9.14
CA ASP A 135 12.18 1.70 -8.93
C ASP A 135 13.18 1.17 -7.88
N ALA A 136 14.34 0.69 -8.33
CA ALA A 136 15.39 0.19 -7.45
C ALA A 136 15.86 1.22 -6.42
N GLU A 137 15.77 2.52 -6.74
CA GLU A 137 16.19 3.58 -5.84
C GLU A 137 15.24 3.72 -4.64
N VAL A 138 13.95 3.40 -4.81
CA VAL A 138 12.99 3.32 -3.70
C VAL A 138 13.43 2.27 -2.70
N VAL A 139 13.75 1.05 -3.17
CA VAL A 139 14.22 -0.04 -2.30
C VAL A 139 15.54 0.35 -1.61
N ARG A 140 16.47 0.97 -2.35
CA ARG A 140 17.76 1.39 -1.81
C ARG A 140 17.59 2.42 -0.69
N LEU A 141 16.74 3.43 -0.90
CA LEU A 141 16.47 4.46 0.10
C LEU A 141 15.64 3.92 1.28
N ALA A 142 14.69 3.01 1.03
CA ALA A 142 13.92 2.36 2.08
C ALA A 142 14.81 1.56 3.03
N ARG A 143 15.73 0.76 2.49
CA ARG A 143 16.73 0.01 3.27
C ARG A 143 17.57 0.91 4.18
N GLU A 144 17.98 2.06 3.66
CA GLU A 144 18.87 2.97 4.37
C GLU A 144 18.13 3.79 5.44
N TRP A 145 16.88 4.17 5.16
CA TRP A 145 16.19 5.23 5.91
C TRP A 145 14.84 4.87 6.51
N LEU A 146 14.24 3.74 6.16
CA LEU A 146 12.92 3.32 6.64
C LEU A 146 12.91 2.03 7.50
N PRO A 147 13.92 1.79 8.38
CA PRO A 147 13.92 0.57 9.20
C PRO A 147 12.74 0.50 10.18
N GLY A 148 12.12 1.64 10.56
CA GLY A 148 10.89 1.65 11.33
C GLY A 148 9.66 1.13 10.57
N ILE A 149 9.72 1.07 9.23
CA ILE A 149 8.65 0.57 8.35
C ILE A 149 8.91 -0.89 7.95
N HIS A 150 10.04 -1.19 7.29
CA HIS A 150 10.31 -2.57 6.85
C HIS A 150 10.77 -3.49 7.97
N ARG A 151 11.22 -2.96 9.12
CA ARG A 151 11.54 -3.74 10.33
C ARG A 151 12.47 -4.94 10.06
N GLY A 152 13.46 -4.73 9.20
CA GLY A 152 14.45 -5.73 8.79
C GLY A 152 14.07 -6.59 7.58
N ALA A 153 12.84 -6.48 7.05
CA ALA A 153 12.43 -7.24 5.87
C ALA A 153 13.35 -6.99 4.66
N LEU A 154 13.82 -5.77 4.47
CA LEU A 154 14.70 -5.39 3.36
C LEU A 154 16.21 -5.48 3.69
N ASP A 155 16.62 -5.87 4.90
CA ASP A 155 18.02 -5.87 5.34
C ASP A 155 18.91 -6.83 4.50
N GLU A 156 20.23 -6.69 4.61
CA GLU A 156 21.20 -7.56 3.94
C GLU A 156 22.26 -8.10 4.94
N PRO A 157 22.46 -9.43 5.05
CA PRO A 157 21.67 -10.48 4.41
C PRO A 157 20.24 -10.54 4.95
N GLY A 158 19.25 -10.57 4.05
CA GLY A 158 17.83 -10.48 4.39
C GLY A 158 17.15 -11.81 4.74
N ASP A 159 15.83 -11.77 4.93
CA ASP A 159 15.00 -12.96 5.08
C ASP A 159 15.04 -13.78 3.78
N PRO A 160 15.45 -15.06 3.78
CA PRO A 160 15.60 -15.86 2.57
C PRO A 160 14.27 -16.13 1.84
N ARG A 161 13.13 -15.82 2.48
CA ARG A 161 11.80 -15.92 1.89
C ARG A 161 11.42 -14.69 1.06
N LEU A 162 12.16 -13.58 1.18
CA LEU A 162 11.91 -12.36 0.42
C LEU A 162 12.70 -12.34 -0.88
N HIS A 163 12.02 -12.06 -1.99
CA HIS A 163 12.63 -11.90 -3.30
C HIS A 163 12.23 -10.56 -3.91
N LEU A 164 13.22 -9.71 -4.21
CA LEU A 164 13.02 -8.46 -4.93
C LEU A 164 13.08 -8.71 -6.44
N ALA A 165 12.05 -8.29 -7.15
CA ALA A 165 11.98 -8.32 -8.61
C ALA A 165 11.84 -6.88 -9.12
N ILE A 166 12.94 -6.29 -9.57
CA ILE A 166 12.91 -4.92 -10.09
C ILE A 166 12.39 -4.90 -11.53
N GLY A 167 11.31 -4.16 -11.78
CA GLY A 167 10.73 -3.98 -13.10
C GLY A 167 9.27 -3.57 -13.08
N ASP A 168 8.70 -3.40 -14.28
CA ASP A 168 7.29 -3.05 -14.44
C ASP A 168 6.37 -4.13 -13.84
N GLY A 169 5.52 -3.72 -12.89
CA GLY A 169 4.67 -4.64 -12.14
C GLY A 169 3.69 -5.41 -13.03
N LEU A 170 3.13 -4.78 -14.06
CA LEU A 170 2.21 -5.44 -14.98
C LEU A 170 2.95 -6.46 -15.84
N GLY A 171 4.08 -6.07 -16.43
CA GLY A 171 4.93 -6.95 -17.21
C GLY A 171 5.44 -8.15 -16.41
N LEU A 172 5.81 -7.96 -15.14
CA LEU A 172 6.20 -9.03 -14.23
C LEU A 172 5.03 -9.99 -13.95
N MET A 173 3.84 -9.47 -13.64
CA MET A 173 2.65 -10.31 -13.46
C MET A 173 2.27 -11.07 -14.73
N GLU A 174 2.36 -10.45 -15.90
CA GLU A 174 2.12 -11.14 -17.17
C GLU A 174 3.13 -12.25 -17.40
N ALA A 175 4.41 -12.03 -17.07
CA ALA A 175 5.43 -13.06 -17.13
C ALA A 175 5.14 -14.22 -16.17
N PHE A 176 4.73 -13.94 -14.94
CA PHE A 176 4.32 -14.96 -13.96
C PHE A 176 3.11 -15.74 -14.46
N ALA A 177 2.07 -15.07 -14.95
CA ALA A 177 0.88 -15.71 -15.50
C ALA A 177 1.22 -16.62 -16.70
N ARG A 178 2.07 -16.17 -17.63
CA ARG A 178 2.53 -17.00 -18.76
C ARG A 178 3.32 -18.23 -18.30
N ALA A 179 4.10 -18.10 -17.22
CA ALA A 179 4.83 -19.20 -16.62
C ALA A 179 3.96 -20.11 -15.73
N GLY A 180 2.67 -19.81 -15.55
CA GLY A 180 1.77 -20.55 -14.67
C GLY A 180 2.07 -20.36 -13.18
N ARG A 181 2.83 -19.33 -12.82
CA ARG A 181 3.15 -19.01 -11.42
C ARG A 181 1.96 -18.32 -10.76
N GLN A 182 1.57 -18.81 -9.59
CA GLN A 182 0.45 -18.28 -8.81
C GLN A 182 0.86 -17.99 -7.36
N PHE A 183 0.12 -17.07 -6.73
CA PHE A 183 0.31 -16.60 -5.37
C PHE A 183 -0.97 -16.77 -4.57
N ASP A 184 -0.84 -17.11 -3.28
CA ASP A 184 -2.01 -17.18 -2.38
C ASP A 184 -2.52 -15.78 -2.04
N LEU A 185 -1.63 -14.80 -1.94
CA LEU A 185 -1.96 -13.42 -1.65
C LEU A 185 -1.31 -12.47 -2.67
N ILE A 186 -2.05 -11.45 -3.12
CA ILE A 186 -1.49 -10.34 -3.89
C ILE A 186 -1.79 -9.02 -3.19
N VAL A 187 -0.78 -8.17 -3.01
CA VAL A 187 -0.94 -6.83 -2.43
C VAL A 187 -0.53 -5.82 -3.48
N TYR A 188 -1.48 -5.01 -3.95
CA TYR A 188 -1.15 -3.81 -4.72
C TYR A 188 -0.87 -2.67 -3.74
N ASP A 189 0.40 -2.50 -3.44
CA ASP A 189 0.95 -1.47 -2.56
C ASP A 189 1.52 -0.34 -3.41
N LEU A 190 0.59 0.37 -4.05
CA LEU A 190 0.86 1.32 -5.12
C LEU A 190 0.30 2.69 -4.76
N THR A 191 0.96 3.73 -5.26
CA THR A 191 0.35 5.07 -5.36
C THR A 191 -0.98 4.98 -6.09
N GLU A 192 -1.96 5.78 -5.68
CA GLU A 192 -3.19 5.96 -6.45
C GLU A 192 -2.86 6.26 -7.92
N ALA A 193 -3.51 5.55 -8.82
CA ALA A 193 -3.36 5.81 -10.24
C ALA A 193 -4.22 7.00 -10.66
N ASP A 194 -3.57 8.13 -10.92
CA ASP A 194 -4.06 9.05 -11.93
C ASP A 194 -3.69 8.51 -13.33
N ASP A 195 -4.41 8.97 -14.37
CA ASP A 195 -4.28 8.48 -15.76
C ASP A 195 -2.86 8.64 -16.35
N ASN A 196 -1.99 9.42 -15.68
CA ASN A 196 -0.61 9.67 -16.09
C ASN A 196 0.43 8.92 -15.24
N SER A 197 0.01 8.14 -14.25
CA SER A 197 0.92 7.36 -13.40
C SER A 197 1.40 6.09 -14.13
N PRO A 198 2.66 5.64 -13.89
CA PRO A 198 3.12 4.33 -14.34
C PRO A 198 2.24 3.17 -13.86
N ALA A 199 1.54 3.35 -12.73
CA ALA A 199 0.67 2.34 -12.14
C ALA A 199 -0.71 2.23 -12.82
N ALA A 200 -1.12 3.18 -13.67
CA ALA A 200 -2.48 3.22 -14.23
C ALA A 200 -2.90 1.91 -14.94
N ALA A 201 -1.97 1.27 -15.64
CA ALA A 201 -2.22 0.01 -16.33
C ALA A 201 -2.58 -1.14 -15.37
N LEU A 202 -2.07 -1.13 -14.13
CA LEU A 202 -2.35 -2.14 -13.10
C LEU A 202 -3.81 -2.10 -12.63
N PHE A 203 -4.42 -0.91 -12.62
CA PHE A 203 -5.82 -0.69 -12.21
C PHE A 203 -6.82 -0.78 -13.37
N SER A 204 -6.36 -1.06 -14.59
CA SER A 204 -7.21 -1.34 -15.73
C SER A 204 -7.91 -2.70 -15.61
N PRO A 205 -9.00 -2.96 -16.35
CA PRO A 205 -9.60 -4.30 -16.41
C PRO A 205 -8.59 -5.40 -16.78
N HIS A 206 -7.65 -5.12 -17.68
CA HIS A 206 -6.58 -6.06 -18.05
C HIS A 206 -5.61 -6.31 -16.89
N GLY A 207 -5.20 -5.25 -16.20
CA GLY A 207 -4.32 -5.36 -15.03
C GLY A 207 -4.94 -6.20 -13.91
N LEU A 208 -6.19 -5.91 -13.55
CA LEU A 208 -6.93 -6.67 -12.53
C LEU A 208 -7.18 -8.12 -12.96
N GLN A 209 -7.51 -8.37 -14.23
CA GLN A 209 -7.66 -9.73 -14.75
C GLN A 209 -6.31 -10.49 -14.77
N THR A 210 -5.20 -9.78 -14.94
CA THR A 210 -3.85 -10.36 -14.84
C THR A 210 -3.51 -10.75 -13.41
N ALA A 211 -3.78 -9.89 -12.43
CA ALA A 211 -3.67 -10.25 -11.02
C ALA A 211 -4.53 -11.47 -10.67
N ARG A 212 -5.78 -11.52 -11.15
CA ARG A 212 -6.65 -12.68 -10.97
C ARG A 212 -6.04 -13.98 -11.52
N ARG A 213 -5.38 -13.94 -12.69
CA ARG A 213 -4.68 -15.12 -13.23
C ARG A 213 -3.47 -15.55 -12.39
N CYS A 214 -2.84 -14.59 -11.70
CA CYS A 214 -1.73 -14.82 -10.79
C CYS A 214 -2.19 -15.30 -9.40
N LEU A 215 -3.48 -15.32 -9.07
CA LEU A 215 -3.98 -15.85 -7.81
C LEU A 215 -4.19 -17.37 -7.89
N THR A 216 -3.91 -18.07 -6.81
CA THR A 216 -4.38 -19.45 -6.63
C THR A 216 -5.91 -19.47 -6.51
N ALA A 217 -6.53 -20.63 -6.72
CA ALA A 217 -8.00 -20.76 -6.66
C ALA A 217 -8.61 -20.31 -5.32
N GLY A 218 -7.84 -20.40 -4.22
CA GLY A 218 -8.24 -19.94 -2.89
C GLY A 218 -7.69 -18.55 -2.51
N GLY A 219 -7.01 -17.87 -3.42
CA GLY A 219 -6.25 -16.66 -3.13
C GLY A 219 -7.10 -15.40 -3.01
N ALA A 220 -6.50 -14.32 -2.49
CA ALA A 220 -7.12 -13.02 -2.37
C ALA A 220 -6.13 -11.89 -2.68
N MET A 221 -6.65 -10.72 -3.07
CA MET A 221 -5.85 -9.53 -3.28
C MET A 221 -6.39 -8.29 -2.58
N SER A 222 -5.49 -7.38 -2.22
CA SER A 222 -5.81 -6.06 -1.66
C SER A 222 -5.30 -4.94 -2.54
N LEU A 223 -6.00 -3.80 -2.51
CA LEU A 223 -5.54 -2.55 -3.10
C LEU A 223 -6.12 -1.33 -2.38
N HIS A 224 -5.50 -0.17 -2.54
CA HIS A 224 -6.03 1.11 -2.05
C HIS A 224 -7.17 1.63 -2.93
N LEU A 225 -8.22 2.16 -2.31
CA LEU A 225 -9.31 2.92 -2.96
C LEU A 225 -9.11 4.44 -2.86
N GLY A 226 -8.05 4.89 -2.17
CA GLY A 226 -7.79 6.30 -1.89
C GLY A 226 -8.70 6.87 -0.79
N PRO A 227 -8.89 8.20 -0.71
CA PRO A 227 -9.75 8.84 0.27
C PRO A 227 -11.20 8.95 -0.26
N PRO A 228 -12.11 8.00 0.03
CA PRO A 228 -13.43 7.94 -0.61
C PRO A 228 -14.29 9.19 -0.36
N CYS A 229 -14.10 9.87 0.78
CA CYS A 229 -14.82 11.12 1.08
C CYS A 229 -14.37 12.31 0.21
N HIS A 230 -13.13 12.27 -0.30
CA HIS A 230 -12.56 13.32 -1.14
C HIS A 230 -12.57 12.96 -2.63
N ARG A 231 -12.42 11.67 -2.96
CA ARG A 231 -12.40 11.14 -4.34
C ARG A 231 -13.40 9.98 -4.52
N PRO A 232 -14.71 10.21 -4.33
CA PRO A 232 -15.70 9.14 -4.37
C PRO A 232 -15.79 8.45 -5.73
N GLU A 233 -15.62 9.17 -6.84
CA GLU A 233 -15.70 8.57 -8.17
C GLU A 233 -14.53 7.61 -8.48
N ALA A 234 -13.33 7.91 -7.98
CA ALA A 234 -12.18 7.01 -8.12
C ALA A 234 -12.43 5.68 -7.38
N ALA A 235 -12.94 5.76 -6.14
CA ALA A 235 -13.32 4.59 -5.36
C ALA A 235 -14.43 3.77 -6.05
N ARG A 236 -15.49 4.43 -6.56
CA ARG A 236 -16.58 3.77 -7.30
C ARG A 236 -16.10 3.07 -8.56
N LEU A 237 -15.27 3.74 -9.35
CA LEU A 237 -14.72 3.19 -10.58
C LEU A 237 -13.90 1.92 -10.29
N LEU A 238 -13.01 1.98 -9.30
CA LEU A 238 -12.15 0.86 -8.97
C LEU A 238 -12.94 -0.31 -8.36
N LEU A 239 -13.92 -0.05 -7.50
CA LEU A 239 -14.84 -1.07 -6.99
C LEU A 239 -15.68 -1.71 -8.10
N SER A 240 -16.16 -0.91 -9.06
CA SER A 240 -16.87 -1.42 -10.23
C SER A 240 -16.00 -2.38 -11.05
N ARG A 241 -14.75 -1.99 -11.33
CA ARG A 241 -13.78 -2.85 -12.04
C ARG A 241 -13.46 -4.13 -11.26
N LEU A 242 -13.24 -4.04 -9.94
CA LEU A 242 -13.03 -5.22 -9.10
C LEU A 242 -14.21 -6.19 -9.15
N ARG A 243 -15.45 -5.68 -9.07
CA ARG A 243 -16.68 -6.51 -9.12
C ARG A 243 -16.94 -7.14 -10.49
N GLN A 244 -16.33 -6.62 -11.55
CA GLN A 244 -16.35 -7.27 -12.87
C GLN A 244 -15.37 -8.44 -12.97
N VAL A 245 -14.32 -8.44 -12.13
CA VAL A 245 -13.23 -9.42 -12.19
C VAL A 245 -13.37 -10.49 -11.10
N PHE A 246 -13.79 -10.12 -9.89
CA PHE A 246 -13.86 -10.99 -8.71
C PHE A 246 -15.29 -11.18 -8.22
N ARG A 247 -15.58 -12.41 -7.75
CA ARG A 247 -16.88 -12.73 -7.15
C ARG A 247 -17.14 -11.97 -5.83
N ASN A 248 -16.15 -11.93 -4.94
CA ASN A 248 -16.27 -11.30 -3.63
C ASN A 248 -15.36 -10.06 -3.60
N VAL A 249 -15.94 -8.90 -3.28
CA VAL A 249 -15.22 -7.64 -3.12
C VAL A 249 -15.69 -6.96 -1.85
N ALA A 250 -14.76 -6.75 -0.92
CA ALA A 250 -15.00 -6.24 0.42
C ALA A 250 -14.22 -4.93 0.64
N PRO A 251 -14.86 -3.76 0.46
CA PRO A 251 -14.25 -2.49 0.81
C PRO A 251 -14.23 -2.32 2.34
N LEU A 252 -13.07 -1.92 2.86
CA LEU A 252 -12.88 -1.48 4.23
C LEU A 252 -12.41 -0.02 4.26
N ALA A 253 -12.56 0.62 5.41
CA ALA A 253 -12.11 1.99 5.61
C ALA A 253 -11.44 2.14 6.98
N THR A 254 -10.39 2.96 7.01
CA THR A 254 -9.63 3.27 8.23
C THR A 254 -9.15 4.71 8.18
N PHE A 255 -8.86 5.33 9.32
CA PHE A 255 -8.25 6.65 9.35
C PHE A 255 -6.72 6.53 9.29
N VAL A 256 -6.08 7.27 8.39
CA VAL A 256 -4.61 7.35 8.32
C VAL A 256 -4.16 8.74 8.79
N PRO A 257 -3.51 8.84 9.97
CA PRO A 257 -3.11 10.11 10.57
C PRO A 257 -2.27 11.02 9.66
N ALA A 258 -1.23 10.49 9.01
CA ALA A 258 -0.35 11.27 8.13
C ALA A 258 -1.08 11.82 6.90
N TYR A 259 -2.12 11.13 6.43
CA TYR A 259 -2.95 11.62 5.32
C TYR A 259 -4.05 12.57 5.81
N GLY A 260 -4.39 12.52 7.09
CA GLY A 260 -5.47 13.28 7.72
C GLY A 260 -6.85 12.97 7.14
N ALA A 261 -7.03 11.76 6.61
CA ALA A 261 -8.25 11.35 5.93
C ALA A 261 -8.67 9.91 6.27
N LEU A 262 -9.97 9.65 6.11
CA LEU A 262 -10.44 8.28 5.97
C LEU A 262 -9.93 7.73 4.64
N TRP A 263 -9.30 6.56 4.70
CA TRP A 263 -8.68 5.85 3.59
C TRP A 263 -9.42 4.55 3.33
N GLY A 264 -9.77 4.31 2.07
CA GLY A 264 -10.41 3.08 1.62
C GLY A 264 -9.39 2.06 1.15
N ILE A 265 -9.64 0.79 1.45
CA ILE A 265 -8.91 -0.38 0.93
C ILE A 265 -9.96 -1.37 0.45
N ALA A 266 -9.72 -2.08 -0.64
CA ALA A 266 -10.58 -3.19 -1.08
C ALA A 266 -9.83 -4.51 -0.97
N LEU A 267 -10.51 -5.53 -0.48
CA LEU A 267 -10.07 -6.93 -0.51
C LEU A 267 -10.95 -7.68 -1.52
N ALA A 268 -10.35 -8.49 -2.39
CA ALA A 268 -11.05 -9.17 -3.46
C ALA A 268 -10.61 -10.63 -3.61
N SER A 269 -11.56 -11.53 -3.87
CA SER A 269 -11.30 -12.97 -4.07
C SER A 269 -12.44 -13.62 -4.84
N ASP A 270 -12.17 -14.72 -5.53
CA ASP A 270 -13.22 -15.56 -6.13
C ASP A 270 -13.81 -16.58 -5.15
N ALA A 271 -13.02 -16.99 -4.14
CA ALA A 271 -13.36 -18.08 -3.23
C ALA A 271 -13.61 -17.62 -1.80
N LEU A 272 -12.88 -16.60 -1.32
CA LEU A 272 -12.96 -16.13 0.05
C LEU A 272 -13.96 -14.98 0.15
N ASP A 273 -14.92 -15.09 1.06
CA ASP A 273 -15.66 -13.92 1.56
C ASP A 273 -14.90 -13.40 2.78
N VAL A 274 -14.06 -12.39 2.55
CA VAL A 274 -13.19 -11.86 3.60
C VAL A 274 -14.02 -11.15 4.66
N ALA A 275 -15.00 -10.34 4.27
CA ALA A 275 -15.79 -9.53 5.21
C ALA A 275 -16.72 -10.37 6.10
N ALA A 276 -17.27 -11.46 5.56
CA ALA A 276 -18.20 -12.32 6.29
C ALA A 276 -17.49 -13.36 7.19
N HIS A 277 -16.16 -13.36 7.29
CA HIS A 277 -15.46 -14.40 8.03
C HIS A 277 -15.68 -14.26 9.55
N PRO A 278 -16.00 -15.34 10.28
CA PRO A 278 -16.30 -15.26 11.70
C PRO A 278 -15.10 -14.75 12.55
N PRO A 279 -15.29 -13.72 13.40
CA PRO A 279 -14.22 -13.17 14.24
C PRO A 279 -13.50 -14.20 15.10
N ASP A 280 -14.21 -15.19 15.66
CA ASP A 280 -13.59 -16.22 16.52
C ASP A 280 -12.59 -17.09 15.75
N ARG A 281 -12.82 -17.34 14.45
CA ARG A 281 -11.89 -18.08 13.60
C ARG A 281 -10.64 -17.25 13.29
N ILE A 282 -10.81 -15.94 13.11
CA ILE A 282 -9.71 -15.00 12.96
C ILE A 282 -8.90 -14.94 14.26
N ALA A 283 -9.56 -14.84 15.41
CA ALA A 283 -8.91 -14.80 16.72
C ALA A 283 -8.05 -16.05 16.94
N ALA A 284 -8.61 -17.24 16.71
CA ALA A 284 -7.87 -18.50 16.81
C ALA A 284 -6.67 -18.55 15.85
N ARG A 285 -6.82 -18.02 14.62
CA ARG A 285 -5.72 -17.95 13.64
C ARG A 285 -4.60 -17.02 14.11
N LEU A 286 -4.95 -15.81 14.55
CA LEU A 286 -3.97 -14.82 14.99
C LEU A 286 -3.22 -15.31 16.23
N GLN A 287 -3.91 -15.98 17.16
CA GLN A 287 -3.27 -16.65 18.31
C GLN A 287 -2.31 -17.75 17.88
N GLN A 288 -2.72 -18.61 16.94
CA GLN A 288 -1.86 -19.66 16.38
C GLN A 288 -0.58 -19.05 15.75
N TRP A 289 -0.70 -17.88 15.12
CA TRP A 289 0.41 -17.16 14.52
C TRP A 289 1.18 -16.26 15.48
N LYS A 290 0.73 -16.15 16.74
CA LYS A 290 1.26 -15.22 17.75
C LYS A 290 1.25 -13.76 17.30
N LEU A 291 0.22 -13.38 16.54
CA LEU A 291 0.01 -12.03 16.04
C LEU A 291 -1.08 -11.27 16.80
N ASP A 292 -1.90 -11.95 17.59
CA ASP A 292 -3.02 -11.38 18.34
C ASP A 292 -2.62 -10.26 19.32
N GLY A 293 -1.42 -10.33 19.90
CA GLY A 293 -0.84 -9.28 20.74
C GLY A 293 0.27 -8.45 20.08
N ALA A 294 0.62 -8.76 18.83
CA ALA A 294 1.74 -8.13 18.13
C ALA A 294 1.28 -7.18 17.00
N LEU A 295 0.02 -7.27 16.59
CA LEU A 295 -0.61 -6.34 15.66
C LEU A 295 -1.09 -5.11 16.42
N ARG A 296 -0.96 -3.95 15.78
CA ARG A 296 -1.26 -2.64 16.38
C ARG A 296 -2.57 -2.07 15.85
N ALA A 297 -2.87 -2.30 14.57
CA ALA A 297 -4.08 -1.79 13.90
C ALA A 297 -5.17 -2.84 13.82
N TYR A 298 -4.81 -4.12 13.71
CA TYR A 298 -5.77 -5.19 13.46
C TYR A 298 -5.91 -6.18 14.61
N HIS A 299 -7.16 -6.46 15.00
CA HIS A 299 -7.51 -7.56 15.88
C HIS A 299 -8.85 -8.17 15.44
N ALA A 300 -9.13 -9.41 15.85
CA ALA A 300 -10.30 -10.14 15.38
C ALA A 300 -11.65 -9.43 15.65
N GLY A 301 -11.80 -8.79 16.81
CA GLY A 301 -13.00 -8.01 17.15
C GLY A 301 -13.23 -6.77 16.28
N LEU A 302 -12.17 -6.20 15.69
CA LEU A 302 -12.27 -5.06 14.77
C LEU A 302 -12.73 -5.50 13.37
N HIS A 303 -12.49 -6.76 12.99
CA HIS A 303 -12.76 -7.27 11.66
C HIS A 303 -14.14 -6.90 11.09
N PRO A 304 -15.28 -7.20 11.75
CA PRO A 304 -16.60 -6.85 11.19
C PRO A 304 -16.83 -5.33 11.13
N ALA A 305 -16.22 -4.56 12.02
CA ALA A 305 -16.35 -3.11 12.05
C ALA A 305 -15.63 -2.44 10.88
N LEU A 306 -14.53 -3.01 10.38
CA LEU A 306 -13.82 -2.50 9.20
C LEU A 306 -14.66 -2.50 7.93
N PHE A 307 -15.65 -3.40 7.85
CA PHE A 307 -16.54 -3.54 6.69
C PHE A 307 -17.94 -2.95 6.92
N ASN A 308 -18.22 -2.44 8.12
CA ASN A 308 -19.51 -1.85 8.46
C ASN A 308 -19.44 -0.32 8.46
N HIS A 309 -19.90 0.28 7.36
CA HIS A 309 -19.64 1.68 7.05
C HIS A 309 -20.82 2.59 7.43
N PRO A 310 -20.56 3.86 7.83
CA PRO A 310 -21.60 4.88 7.89
C PRO A 310 -22.32 5.03 6.54
N ARG A 311 -23.61 5.40 6.55
CA ARG A 311 -24.46 5.44 5.34
C ARG A 311 -23.88 6.24 4.17
N HIS A 312 -23.21 7.36 4.43
CA HIS A 312 -22.62 8.18 3.37
C HIS A 312 -21.46 7.48 2.66
N LEU A 313 -20.67 6.70 3.40
CA LEU A 313 -19.56 5.92 2.86
C LEU A 313 -20.07 4.64 2.21
N GLN A 314 -21.04 3.98 2.85
CA GLN A 314 -21.74 2.83 2.28
C GLN A 314 -22.34 3.18 0.91
N ALA A 315 -22.94 4.36 0.74
CA ALA A 315 -23.45 4.80 -0.56
C ALA A 315 -22.38 4.92 -1.65
N ILE A 316 -21.12 5.23 -1.30
CA ILE A 316 -19.99 5.25 -2.24
C ILE A 316 -19.55 3.82 -2.56
N PHE A 317 -19.48 2.95 -1.56
CA PHE A 317 -19.01 1.58 -1.75
C PHE A 317 -20.05 0.68 -2.43
N ASP A 318 -21.33 0.89 -2.18
CA ASP A 318 -22.44 0.07 -2.71
C ASP A 318 -22.91 0.52 -4.09
N SER A 319 -22.53 1.73 -4.54
CA SER A 319 -22.88 2.18 -5.89
C SER A 319 -22.34 1.19 -6.93
N ALA A 320 -23.24 0.34 -7.43
CA ALA A 320 -23.03 -0.44 -8.63
C ALA A 320 -22.77 0.58 -9.75
N GLY A 321 -21.61 0.50 -10.39
CA GLY A 321 -21.14 1.49 -11.35
C GLY A 321 -22.15 1.81 -12.44
N ARG A 322 -23.02 2.79 -12.19
CA ARG A 322 -23.64 3.59 -13.24
C ARG A 322 -22.68 4.72 -13.50
N PRO A 323 -21.94 4.70 -14.62
CA PRO A 323 -21.35 5.93 -15.11
C PRO A 323 -22.49 6.93 -15.28
N ALA A 324 -22.29 8.16 -14.81
CA ALA A 324 -23.10 9.29 -15.25
C ALA A 324 -22.83 9.56 -16.73
#